data_AF-A0A7W0U8Z2-F1
#
_entry.id   AF-A0A7W0U8Z2-F1
#
_cell.length_a   1.000
_cell.length_b   1.000
_cell.length_c   1.000
_cell.angle_alpha   90.00
_cell.angle_beta   90.00
_cell.angle_gamma   90.00
#
_symmetry.space_group_name_H-M   'P 1'
#
loop_
_entity.id
_entity.type
_entity.pdbx_description
1 polymer ?
#
loop_
_entity_poly.entity_id
_entity_poly.type
_entity_poly.pdbx_seq_one_letter_code
_entity_poly.pdbx_strand_id
1 'polypeptide(L)'
;MAEPAPEQSSLRAQAPPAASEDIHLPGPTYLPIMVAGGIALALVGVLLNFVAFLLGMVTWIVAVVLWIRSAREEMAALPHEHR
;
A
#
# COMPACT_ATOMS: atom_id res chain seq x y z
N MET A 1 -6.60 -47.17 -26.70
CA MET A 1 -5.69 -46.05 -26.40
C MET A 1 -6.20 -44.88 -27.24
N ALA A 2 -7.09 -44.06 -26.69
CA ALA A 2 -7.75 -42.98 -27.42
C ALA A 2 -7.00 -41.67 -27.15
N GLU A 3 -6.50 -41.04 -28.20
CA GLU A 3 -5.83 -39.73 -28.17
C GLU A 3 -6.91 -38.64 -28.00
N PRO A 4 -6.87 -37.79 -26.95
CA PRO A 4 -7.81 -36.68 -26.83
C PRO A 4 -7.40 -35.53 -27.77
N ALA A 5 -8.41 -34.98 -28.45
CA ALA A 5 -8.33 -34.07 -29.59
C ALA A 5 -7.55 -32.75 -29.36
N PRO A 6 -6.88 -32.22 -30.40
CA PRO A 6 -6.07 -30.98 -30.36
C PRO A 6 -6.87 -29.67 -30.18
N GLU A 7 -8.18 -29.73 -29.97
CA GLU A 7 -9.04 -28.52 -29.90
C GLU A 7 -9.01 -27.80 -28.55
N GLN A 8 -8.54 -28.44 -27.48
CA GLN A 8 -8.52 -27.81 -26.15
C GLN A 8 -7.43 -26.73 -26.01
N SER A 9 -6.34 -26.84 -26.76
CA SER A 9 -5.23 -25.88 -26.74
C SER A 9 -5.57 -24.55 -27.43
N SER A 10 -6.38 -24.58 -28.49
CA SER A 10 -6.84 -23.38 -29.21
C SER A 10 -7.95 -22.62 -28.46
N LEU A 11 -8.75 -23.30 -27.63
CA LEU A 11 -9.71 -22.67 -26.72
C LEU A 11 -9.03 -21.93 -25.57
N ARG A 12 -7.90 -22.46 -25.04
CA ARG A 12 -7.12 -21.81 -23.98
C ARG A 12 -6.38 -20.57 -24.47
N ALA A 13 -5.98 -20.55 -25.75
CA ALA A 13 -5.31 -19.41 -26.39
C ALA A 13 -6.25 -18.25 -26.78
N GLN A 14 -7.57 -18.50 -26.84
CA GLN A 14 -8.58 -17.49 -27.18
C GLN A 14 -9.29 -16.87 -25.97
N ALA A 15 -9.00 -17.34 -24.75
CA ALA A 15 -9.44 -16.63 -23.56
C ALA A 15 -8.67 -15.29 -23.50
N PRO A 16 -9.37 -14.14 -23.43
CA PRO A 16 -8.72 -12.87 -23.14
C PRO A 16 -7.85 -13.06 -21.87
N PRO A 17 -6.65 -12.46 -21.79
CA PRO A 17 -5.90 -12.44 -20.54
C PRO A 17 -6.87 -11.98 -19.45
N ALA A 18 -6.89 -12.70 -18.31
CA ALA A 18 -7.75 -12.36 -17.18
C ALA A 18 -7.68 -10.84 -17.00
N ALA A 19 -8.83 -10.18 -17.14
CA ALA A 19 -8.93 -8.73 -17.03
C ALA A 19 -8.09 -8.34 -15.83
N SER A 20 -7.08 -7.47 -16.04
CA SER A 20 -6.20 -7.01 -14.98
C SER A 20 -7.10 -6.71 -13.79
N GLU A 21 -7.00 -7.50 -12.74
CA GLU A 21 -7.81 -7.29 -11.55
C GLU A 21 -7.64 -5.82 -11.21
N ASP A 22 -8.76 -5.09 -11.10
CA ASP A 22 -8.76 -3.65 -10.96
C ASP A 22 -8.15 -3.34 -9.58
N ILE A 23 -6.82 -3.38 -9.51
CA ILE A 23 -6.05 -3.22 -8.29
C ILE A 23 -6.22 -1.76 -7.95
N HIS A 24 -7.09 -1.50 -6.98
CA HIS A 24 -7.28 -0.18 -6.43
C HIS A 24 -5.96 0.26 -5.77
N LEU A 25 -5.18 1.02 -6.53
CA LEU A 25 -3.99 1.66 -6.01
C LEU A 25 -4.45 2.86 -5.17
N PRO A 26 -3.96 3.00 -3.92
CA PRO A 26 -4.29 4.15 -3.10
C PRO A 26 -3.88 5.44 -3.81
N GLY A 27 -4.59 6.53 -3.51
CA GLY A 27 -4.27 7.83 -4.07
C GLY A 27 -2.83 8.25 -3.77
N PRO A 28 -2.22 9.10 -4.61
CA PRO A 28 -0.86 9.59 -4.35
C PRO A 28 -0.80 10.31 -3.00
N THR A 29 0.02 9.81 -2.07
CA THR A 29 0.19 10.39 -0.72
C THR A 29 1.65 10.47 -0.30
N TYR A 30 2.04 11.60 0.31
CA TYR A 30 3.40 11.84 0.80
C TYR A 30 3.60 11.44 2.28
N LEU A 31 2.54 11.02 2.96
CA LEU A 31 2.55 10.68 4.38
C LEU A 31 3.54 9.54 4.73
N PRO A 32 3.68 8.45 3.94
CA PRO A 32 4.66 7.40 4.20
C PRO A 32 6.12 7.90 4.20
N ILE A 33 6.44 8.88 3.35
CA ILE A 33 7.77 9.48 3.28
C ILE A 33 8.04 10.32 4.54
N MET A 34 7.04 11.06 5.01
CA MET A 34 7.15 11.81 6.28
C MET A 34 7.37 10.87 7.47
N VAL A 35 6.69 9.71 7.49
CA VAL A 35 6.91 8.67 8.51
C VAL A 35 8.36 8.17 8.46
N ALA A 36 8.84 7.79 7.28
CA ALA A 36 10.22 7.32 7.10
C ALA A 36 11.25 8.39 7.53
N GLY A 37 11.04 9.65 7.14
CA GLY A 37 11.88 10.78 7.54
C GLY A 37 11.89 11.02 9.05
N GLY A 38 10.72 10.93 9.70
CA GLY A 38 10.61 11.04 11.16
C GLY A 38 11.38 9.94 11.89
N ILE A 39 11.28 8.68 11.44
CA ILE A 39 12.05 7.56 11.99
C ILE A 39 13.55 7.79 11.79
N ALA A 40 13.97 8.14 10.57
CA ALA A 40 15.37 8.38 10.26
C ALA A 40 15.96 9.49 11.15
N LEU A 41 15.24 10.61 11.30
CA LEU A 41 15.64 11.70 12.18
C LEU A 41 15.68 11.28 13.65
N ALA A 42 14.72 10.49 14.12
CA ALA A 42 14.72 9.97 15.48
C ALA A 42 15.95 9.10 15.73
N LEU A 43 16.28 8.18 14.82
CA LEU A 43 17.47 7.33 14.91
C LEU A 43 18.76 8.14 14.91
N VAL A 44 18.90 9.10 13.99
CA VAL A 44 20.04 10.04 13.98
C VAL A 44 20.12 10.81 15.31
N GLY A 45 18.98 11.22 15.86
CA GLY A 45 18.90 11.89 17.14
C GLY A 45 19.38 11.03 18.31
N VAL A 46 19.04 9.73 18.33
CA VAL A 46 19.57 8.79 19.34
C VAL A 46 21.10 8.75 19.30
N LEU A 47 21.70 8.85 18.10
CA LEU A 47 23.16 8.82 17.93
C LEU A 47 23.83 10.14 18.28
N LEU A 48 23.19 11.28 18.00
CA LEU A 48 23.83 12.60 18.07
C LEU A 48 23.39 13.44 19.28
N ASN A 49 22.08 13.57 19.53
CA ASN A 49 21.54 14.38 20.61
C ASN A 49 20.04 14.15 20.86
N PHE A 50 19.64 14.20 22.14
CA PHE A 50 18.26 13.99 22.59
C PHE A 50 17.24 14.97 21.97
N VAL A 51 17.63 16.21 21.68
CA VAL A 51 16.72 17.19 21.05
C VAL A 51 16.33 16.76 19.63
N ALA A 52 17.30 16.27 18.84
CA ALA A 52 17.03 15.78 17.49
C ALA A 52 16.14 14.52 17.53
N PHE A 53 16.32 13.66 18.53
CA PHE A 53 15.45 12.50 18.76
C PHE A 53 14.00 12.95 19.01
N LEU A 54 13.81 13.95 19.87
CA LEU A 54 12.48 14.45 20.21
C LEU A 54 11.75 15.04 18.99
N LEU A 55 12.48 15.80 18.15
CA LEU A 55 11.93 16.34 16.90
C LEU A 55 11.53 15.22 15.91
N GLY A 56 12.38 14.19 15.77
CA GLY A 56 12.08 13.01 14.96
C GLY A 56 10.84 12.27 15.45
N MET A 57 10.75 12.05 16.77
CA MET A 57 9.61 11.38 17.39
C MET A 57 8.30 12.15 17.20
N VAL A 58 8.29 13.47 17.42
CA VAL A 58 7.09 14.29 17.20
C VAL A 58 6.66 14.22 15.74
N THR A 59 7.61 14.38 14.80
CA THR A 59 7.34 14.31 13.37
C THR A 59 6.75 12.96 12.98
N TRP A 60 7.34 11.87 13.48
CA TRP A 60 6.88 10.50 13.21
C TRP A 60 5.46 10.26 13.75
N ILE A 61 5.19 10.63 15.00
CA ILE A 61 3.85 10.46 15.62
C ILE A 61 2.80 11.22 14.82
N VAL A 62 3.05 12.48 14.48
CA VAL A 62 2.10 13.31 13.70
C VAL A 62 1.86 12.69 12.33
N ALA A 63 2.91 12.29 11.62
CA ALA A 63 2.80 11.68 10.30
C ALA A 63 2.00 10.37 10.33
N VAL A 64 2.25 9.49 11.32
CA VAL A 64 1.51 8.23 11.50
C VAL A 64 0.03 8.49 11.80
N VAL A 65 -0.29 9.43 12.68
CA VAL A 65 -1.69 9.75 13.02
C VAL A 65 -2.44 10.27 11.79
N LEU A 66 -1.83 11.18 11.02
CA LEU A 66 -2.43 11.69 9.78
C LEU A 66 -2.58 10.59 8.74
N TRP A 67 -1.59 9.70 8.62
CA TRP A 67 -1.64 8.59 7.68
C TRP A 67 -2.75 7.59 8.00
N ILE A 68 -2.90 7.21 9.28
CA ILE A 68 -3.97 6.33 9.73
C ILE A 68 -5.33 6.97 9.48
N ARG A 69 -5.49 8.26 9.75
CA ARG A 69 -6.76 8.97 9.49
C ARG A 69 -7.12 8.95 8.01
N SER A 70 -6.17 9.30 7.15
CA SER A 70 -6.33 9.26 5.68
C SER A 70 -6.70 7.86 5.21
N ALA A 71 -5.96 6.83 5.62
CA ALA A 71 -6.23 5.45 5.23
C ALA A 71 -7.61 4.98 5.70
N ARG A 72 -8.06 5.42 6.88
CA ARG A 72 -9.40 5.12 7.38
C ARG A 72 -10.49 5.82 6.57
N GLU A 73 -10.28 7.06 6.16
CA GLU A 73 -11.21 7.80 5.30
C GLU A 73 -11.32 7.14 3.92
N GLU A 74 -10.21 6.72 3.33
CA GLU A 74 -10.18 5.98 2.05
C GLU A 74 -10.94 4.64 2.15
N MET A 75 -10.73 3.87 3.22
CA MET A 75 -11.44 2.60 3.43
C MET A 75 -12.94 2.81 3.71
N ALA A 76 -13.32 3.88 4.41
CA ALA A 76 -14.72 4.19 4.70
C ALA A 76 -15.50 4.67 3.46
N ALA A 77 -14.80 5.19 2.45
CA ALA A 77 -15.41 5.59 1.19
C ALA A 77 -15.78 4.41 0.28
N LEU A 78 -15.30 3.19 0.59
CA LEU A 78 -15.67 1.98 -0.14
C LEU A 78 -17.10 1.56 0.23
N PRO A 79 -18.02 1.40 -0.74
CA PRO A 79 -19.37 0.93 -0.45
C PRO A 79 -19.33 -0.46 0.19
N HIS A 80 -20.11 -0.63 1.26
CA HIS A 80 -20.26 -1.89 2.00
C HIS A 80 -21.08 -2.93 1.20
N GLU A 81 -20.70 -3.23 -0.04
CA GLU A 81 -21.31 -4.28 -0.87
C GLU A 81 -20.49 -5.57 -0.79
N HIS A 82 -20.48 -6.20 0.38
CA HIS A 82 -20.06 -7.60 0.52
C HIS A 82 -20.96 -8.28 1.58
N ARG A 83 -21.97 -9.03 1.12
CA ARG A 83 -22.61 -10.14 1.84
C ARG A 83 -22.19 -11.44 1.18
#